data_AF-A0AAU7HAF0-F1
#
_entry.id   AF-A0AAU7HAF0-F1
#
_cell.length_a   1.000
_cell.length_b   1.000
_cell.length_c   1.000
_cell.angle_alpha   90.00
_cell.angle_beta   90.00
_cell.angle_gamma   90.00
#
_symmetry.space_group_name_H-M   'P 1'
#
loop_
_entity.id
_entity.type
_entity.pdbx_description
1 polymer ?
#
loop_
_entity_poly.entity_id
_entity_poly.type
_entity_poly.pdbx_seq_one_letter_code
_entity_poly.pdbx_strand_id
1 'polypeptide(L)'
;MIIFKALPFVLLTYSISAFSSVTDDDFDRCSQFLNKIVASSNTNLIKELKVDRGLIKADVDSISGNDITAKVQFNKMQSTDTPGEGFLLWMKYDYVKFNLEDVTIDPDNPEQLKFDNRYASVYFSCLNKKVIYKVNGDSRLQFYKDDKLSTPETGVFILPGEYVEVERKSGSASYVKYQAKNGVVYSSWVDSSRIQKFSPEAIKN
;
A
#
# COMPACT_ATOMS: atom_id res chain seq x y z
N MET A 1 -8.72 28.74 -64.10
CA MET A 1 -8.49 29.08 -62.68
C MET A 1 -9.23 28.07 -61.84
N ILE A 2 -8.54 27.03 -61.33
CA ILE A 2 -9.14 25.92 -60.59
C ILE A 2 -8.86 26.16 -59.10
N ILE A 3 -9.92 26.33 -58.32
CA ILE A 3 -9.84 26.54 -56.87
C ILE A 3 -9.94 25.17 -56.19
N PHE A 4 -8.81 24.67 -55.67
CA PHE A 4 -8.78 23.50 -54.79
C PHE A 4 -9.36 23.88 -53.43
N LYS A 5 -10.54 23.34 -53.09
CA LYS A 5 -11.05 23.35 -51.71
C LYS A 5 -10.31 22.27 -50.92
N ALA A 6 -9.43 22.68 -50.01
CA ALA A 6 -8.80 21.79 -49.05
C ALA A 6 -9.85 21.25 -48.06
N LEU A 7 -9.94 19.92 -47.96
CA LEU A 7 -10.73 19.22 -46.96
C LEU A 7 -9.95 19.20 -45.64
N PRO A 8 -10.49 19.64 -44.49
CA PRO A 8 -9.80 19.52 -43.22
C PRO A 8 -9.81 18.06 -42.77
N PHE A 9 -8.63 17.45 -42.76
CA PHE A 9 -8.40 16.12 -42.19
C PHE A 9 -8.52 16.24 -40.66
N VAL A 10 -9.67 15.86 -40.11
CA VAL A 10 -9.87 15.79 -38.67
C VAL A 10 -9.02 14.62 -38.14
N LEU A 11 -7.85 14.94 -37.59
CA LEU A 11 -7.02 14.01 -36.85
C LEU A 11 -7.74 13.67 -35.54
N LEU A 12 -8.41 12.52 -35.50
CA LEU A 12 -8.83 11.85 -34.27
C LEU A 12 -7.56 11.48 -33.49
N THR A 13 -7.13 12.36 -32.59
CA THR A 13 -6.16 12.00 -31.56
C THR A 13 -6.86 11.07 -30.59
N TYR A 14 -6.72 9.76 -30.80
CA TYR A 14 -7.01 8.77 -29.78
C TYR A 14 -6.12 9.10 -28.57
N SER A 15 -6.71 9.72 -27.56
CA SER A 15 -6.10 9.80 -26.23
C SER A 15 -6.01 8.35 -25.74
N ILE A 16 -4.84 7.75 -25.85
CA ILE A 16 -4.56 6.47 -25.21
C ILE A 16 -4.60 6.76 -23.71
N SER A 17 -5.74 6.52 -23.09
CA SER A 17 -5.85 6.45 -21.64
C SER A 17 -4.85 5.41 -21.20
N ALA A 18 -3.77 5.83 -20.55
CA ALA A 18 -2.84 4.92 -19.91
C ALA A 18 -3.61 4.22 -18.79
N PHE A 19 -4.23 3.09 -19.10
CA PHE A 19 -4.78 2.18 -18.11
C PHE A 19 -3.63 1.83 -17.18
N SER A 20 -3.76 2.17 -15.90
CA SER A 20 -2.83 1.71 -14.87
C SER A 20 -2.91 0.19 -14.83
N SER A 21 -1.96 -0.47 -15.47
CA SER A 21 -1.94 -1.92 -15.72
C SER A 21 -1.41 -2.68 -14.50
N VAL A 22 -2.10 -2.56 -13.36
CA VAL A 22 -1.86 -3.44 -12.21
C VAL A 22 -2.34 -4.84 -12.61
N THR A 23 -1.50 -5.85 -12.49
CA THR A 23 -1.81 -7.24 -12.87
C THR A 23 -1.94 -8.14 -11.63
N ASP A 24 -2.46 -9.35 -11.80
CA ASP A 24 -2.53 -10.37 -10.73
C ASP A 24 -1.14 -10.63 -10.11
N ASP A 25 -0.10 -10.74 -10.94
CA ASP A 25 1.29 -10.85 -10.47
C ASP A 25 1.73 -9.68 -9.56
N ASP A 26 1.21 -8.48 -9.79
CA ASP A 26 1.51 -7.32 -8.95
C ASP A 26 0.81 -7.45 -7.59
N PHE A 27 -0.44 -7.93 -7.56
CA PHE A 27 -1.15 -8.21 -6.31
C PHE A 27 -0.45 -9.29 -5.48
N ASP A 28 0.01 -10.37 -6.11
CA ASP A 28 0.76 -11.44 -5.45
C ASP A 28 2.09 -10.95 -4.88
N ARG A 29 2.88 -10.23 -5.70
CA ARG A 29 4.15 -9.63 -5.27
C ARG A 29 3.95 -8.67 -4.09
N CYS A 30 2.86 -7.91 -4.10
CA CYS A 30 2.59 -6.88 -3.10
C CYS A 30 1.76 -7.36 -1.89
N SER A 31 1.32 -8.62 -1.89
CA SER A 31 0.40 -9.23 -0.91
C SER A 31 0.83 -9.05 0.55
N GLN A 32 2.14 -9.04 0.83
CA GLN A 32 2.67 -8.78 2.17
C GLN A 32 2.20 -7.45 2.77
N PHE A 33 1.95 -6.41 1.98
CA PHE A 33 1.44 -5.14 2.47
C PHE A 33 -0.06 -5.18 2.70
N LEU A 34 -0.80 -5.88 1.84
CA LEU A 34 -2.23 -6.14 2.07
C LEU A 34 -2.45 -6.90 3.37
N ASN A 35 -1.62 -7.91 3.65
CA ASN A 35 -1.59 -8.63 4.92
C ASN A 35 -1.39 -7.66 6.10
N LYS A 36 -0.48 -6.68 5.99
CA LYS A 36 -0.27 -5.68 7.04
C LYS A 36 -1.45 -4.72 7.19
N ILE A 37 -2.12 -4.34 6.09
CA ILE A 37 -3.33 -3.52 6.11
C ILE A 37 -4.41 -4.23 6.94
N VAL A 38 -4.79 -5.46 6.56
CA VAL A 38 -5.84 -6.21 7.26
C VAL A 38 -5.43 -6.58 8.69
N ALA A 39 -4.17 -6.97 8.90
CA ALA A 39 -3.67 -7.32 10.23
C ALA A 39 -3.58 -6.12 11.17
N SER A 40 -3.49 -4.89 10.65
CA SER A 40 -3.48 -3.65 11.43
C SER A 40 -4.87 -3.08 11.70
N SER A 41 -5.91 -3.64 11.06
CA SER A 41 -7.28 -3.16 11.18
C SER A 41 -7.85 -3.30 12.61
N ASN A 42 -8.98 -2.63 12.83
CA ASN A 42 -9.75 -2.65 14.06
C ASN A 42 -10.89 -3.68 14.07
N THR A 43 -10.91 -4.66 13.16
CA THR A 43 -11.92 -5.74 13.19
C THR A 43 -11.95 -6.41 14.57
N ASN A 44 -13.16 -6.69 15.06
CA ASN A 44 -13.39 -7.20 16.40
C ASN A 44 -12.77 -8.59 16.61
N LEU A 45 -12.84 -9.46 15.60
CA LEU A 45 -12.41 -10.85 15.72
C LEU A 45 -10.89 -11.01 15.96
N ILE A 46 -10.05 -10.12 15.41
CA ILE A 46 -8.60 -10.12 15.70
C ILE A 46 -8.36 -9.92 17.21
N LYS A 47 -9.12 -9.00 17.82
CA LYS A 47 -8.98 -8.66 19.24
C LYS A 47 -9.57 -9.74 20.14
N GLU A 48 -10.77 -10.22 19.82
CA GLU A 48 -11.50 -11.21 20.62
C GLU A 48 -10.78 -12.56 20.67
N LEU A 49 -10.30 -13.02 19.51
CA LEU A 49 -9.59 -14.29 19.38
C LEU A 49 -8.11 -14.19 19.76
N LYS A 50 -7.62 -12.99 20.11
CA LYS A 50 -6.21 -12.71 20.45
C LYS A 50 -5.23 -13.23 19.40
N VAL A 51 -5.57 -13.05 18.13
CA VAL A 51 -4.79 -13.57 17.01
C VAL A 51 -3.45 -12.85 16.93
N ASP A 52 -2.37 -13.61 16.75
CA ASP A 52 -1.09 -13.02 16.37
C ASP A 52 -1.21 -12.36 14.99
N ARG A 53 -1.08 -11.03 14.97
CA ARG A 53 -1.15 -10.22 13.74
C ARG A 53 -0.10 -10.61 12.70
N GLY A 54 0.99 -11.28 13.09
CA GLY A 54 1.99 -11.82 12.18
C GLY A 54 1.50 -13.00 11.32
N LEU A 55 0.48 -13.71 11.79
CA LEU A 55 -0.10 -14.88 11.12
C LEU A 55 -1.25 -14.53 10.17
N ILE A 56 -1.82 -13.34 10.30
CA ILE A 56 -2.97 -12.91 9.50
C ILE A 56 -2.57 -12.71 8.04
N LYS A 57 -3.37 -13.30 7.15
CA LYS A 57 -3.26 -13.21 5.69
C LYS A 57 -4.58 -12.75 5.08
N ALA A 58 -4.49 -11.97 4.02
CA ALA A 58 -5.58 -11.70 3.08
C ALA A 58 -5.36 -12.59 1.85
N ASP A 59 -6.28 -13.52 1.63
CA ASP A 59 -6.33 -14.39 0.46
C ASP A 59 -7.24 -13.74 -0.57
N VAL A 60 -6.66 -13.20 -1.65
CA VAL A 60 -7.39 -12.43 -2.65
C VAL A 60 -8.29 -13.38 -3.43
N ASP A 61 -9.59 -13.09 -3.44
CA ASP A 61 -10.60 -13.86 -4.17
C ASP A 61 -10.89 -13.24 -5.53
N SER A 62 -11.10 -11.93 -5.57
CA SER A 62 -11.44 -11.22 -6.79
C SER A 62 -11.01 -9.76 -6.76
N ILE A 63 -10.78 -9.21 -7.95
CA ILE A 63 -10.44 -7.81 -8.17
C ILE A 63 -11.42 -7.23 -9.19
N SER A 64 -12.01 -6.08 -8.86
CA SER A 64 -12.94 -5.35 -9.74
C SER A 64 -12.60 -3.87 -9.73
N GLY A 65 -11.98 -3.40 -10.81
CA GLY A 65 -11.47 -2.03 -10.87
C GLY A 65 -10.40 -1.77 -9.81
N ASN A 66 -10.72 -0.92 -8.83
CA ASN A 66 -9.83 -0.59 -7.71
C ASN A 66 -10.11 -1.42 -6.45
N ASP A 67 -11.18 -2.22 -6.48
CA ASP A 67 -11.65 -2.96 -5.32
C ASP A 67 -11.03 -4.36 -5.31
N ILE A 68 -10.47 -4.74 -4.16
CA ILE A 68 -9.97 -6.07 -3.87
C ILE A 68 -10.91 -6.71 -2.87
N THR A 69 -11.46 -7.87 -3.22
CA THR A 69 -12.20 -8.72 -2.29
C THR A 69 -11.27 -9.84 -1.83
N ALA A 70 -11.16 -10.03 -0.51
CA ALA A 70 -10.29 -11.05 0.04
C ALA A 70 -10.87 -11.70 1.29
N LYS A 71 -10.54 -12.98 1.46
CA LYS A 71 -10.78 -13.72 2.70
C LYS A 71 -9.63 -13.47 3.67
N VAL A 72 -9.93 -12.93 4.84
CA VAL A 72 -8.93 -12.71 5.90
C VAL A 72 -8.93 -13.91 6.84
N GLN A 73 -7.75 -14.50 7.05
CA GLN A 73 -7.57 -15.71 7.88
C GLN A 73 -6.20 -15.76 8.55
N PHE A 74 -6.07 -16.51 9.66
CA PHE A 74 -4.79 -16.72 10.37
C PHE A 74 -4.36 -18.19 10.45
N ASN A 75 -5.18 -19.10 9.93
CA ASN A 75 -4.84 -20.51 9.73
C ASN A 75 -5.18 -20.90 8.29
N LYS A 76 -4.21 -21.46 7.55
CA LYS A 76 -4.40 -21.93 6.17
C LYS A 76 -4.89 -23.38 6.13
N MET A 77 -4.62 -24.16 7.17
CA MET A 77 -5.06 -25.54 7.31
C MET A 77 -6.40 -25.57 8.04
N GLN A 78 -7.49 -25.52 7.29
CA GLN A 78 -8.81 -25.89 7.79
C GLN A 78 -8.90 -27.41 7.78
N SER A 79 -9.22 -28.01 8.92
CA SER A 79 -9.53 -29.43 8.97
C SER A 79 -10.93 -29.67 8.39
N THR A 80 -11.20 -30.88 7.88
CA THR A 80 -12.56 -31.27 7.48
C THR A 80 -13.54 -31.24 8.65
N ASP A 81 -13.02 -31.35 9.88
CA ASP A 81 -13.80 -31.43 11.12
C ASP A 81 -14.15 -30.04 11.65
N THR A 82 -13.39 -29.01 11.25
CA THR A 82 -13.59 -27.60 11.62
C THR A 82 -13.55 -26.66 10.39
N PRO A 83 -14.51 -26.78 9.45
CA PRO A 83 -14.61 -25.85 8.33
C PRO A 83 -14.71 -24.41 8.82
N GLY A 84 -13.89 -23.51 8.27
CA GLY A 84 -13.83 -22.11 8.67
C GLY A 84 -12.92 -21.79 9.84
N GLU A 85 -12.22 -22.77 10.43
CA GLU A 85 -11.22 -22.48 11.46
C GLU A 85 -10.17 -21.49 10.94
N GLY A 86 -9.92 -20.45 11.74
CA GLY A 86 -8.97 -19.40 11.39
C GLY A 86 -9.52 -18.30 10.48
N PHE A 87 -10.78 -18.36 10.06
CA PHE A 87 -11.44 -17.25 9.35
C PHE A 87 -11.66 -16.06 10.28
N LEU A 88 -11.48 -14.85 9.74
CA LEU A 88 -11.71 -13.59 10.45
C LEU A 88 -12.80 -12.77 9.78
N LEU A 89 -12.69 -12.46 8.49
CA LEU A 89 -13.71 -11.70 7.77
C LEU A 89 -13.54 -11.85 6.27
N TRP A 90 -14.59 -11.51 5.53
CA TRP A 90 -14.49 -11.08 4.15
C TRP A 90 -14.28 -9.57 4.12
N MET A 91 -13.24 -9.13 3.43
CA MET A 91 -12.95 -7.70 3.28
C MET A 91 -13.12 -7.25 1.85
N LYS A 92 -13.43 -5.96 1.71
CA LYS A 92 -13.33 -5.20 0.47
C LYS A 92 -12.37 -4.04 0.69
N TYR A 93 -11.40 -3.86 -0.20
CA TYR A 93 -10.38 -2.81 -0.09
C TYR A 93 -10.21 -2.03 -1.40
N ASP A 94 -10.50 -0.72 -1.37
CA ASP A 94 -10.21 0.21 -2.47
C ASP A 94 -8.76 0.70 -2.31
N TYR A 95 -7.85 0.16 -3.15
CA TYR A 95 -6.42 0.46 -3.02
C TYR A 95 -6.02 1.85 -3.52
N VAL A 96 -6.94 2.62 -4.11
CA VAL A 96 -6.72 4.00 -4.53
C VAL A 96 -7.22 4.98 -3.47
N LYS A 97 -8.38 4.71 -2.86
CA LYS A 97 -8.97 5.55 -1.81
C LYS A 97 -8.53 5.18 -0.39
N PHE A 98 -7.81 4.07 -0.23
CA PHE A 98 -7.38 3.53 1.07
C PHE A 98 -8.57 3.27 2.00
N ASN A 99 -9.64 2.72 1.44
CA ASN A 99 -10.84 2.37 2.18
C ASN A 99 -10.88 0.85 2.41
N LEU A 100 -11.02 0.42 3.65
CA LEU A 100 -11.14 -0.99 4.03
C LEU A 100 -12.51 -1.21 4.67
N GLU A 101 -13.23 -2.20 4.19
CA GLU A 101 -14.59 -2.53 4.58
C GLU A 101 -14.69 -4.01 4.98
N ASP A 102 -15.43 -4.29 6.05
CA ASP A 102 -15.89 -5.64 6.39
C ASP A 102 -17.24 -5.88 5.71
N VAL A 103 -17.27 -6.89 4.83
CA VAL A 103 -18.47 -7.28 4.05
C VAL A 103 -19.03 -8.62 4.53
N THR A 104 -18.64 -9.10 5.71
CA THR A 104 -18.99 -10.45 6.18
C THR A 104 -20.46 -10.60 6.54
N ILE A 105 -21.03 -9.61 7.23
CA ILE A 105 -22.39 -9.70 7.80
C ILE A 105 -23.43 -9.15 6.82
N ASP A 106 -23.19 -7.94 6.31
CA ASP A 106 -24.09 -7.24 5.39
C ASP A 106 -23.26 -6.60 4.26
N PRO A 107 -23.12 -7.27 3.11
CA PRO A 107 -22.39 -6.74 1.95
C PRO A 107 -23.01 -5.47 1.36
N ASP A 108 -24.32 -5.22 1.59
CA ASP A 108 -25.02 -4.04 1.08
C ASP A 108 -24.80 -2.82 1.99
N ASN A 109 -24.50 -3.04 3.27
CA ASN A 109 -24.15 -2.01 4.26
C ASN A 109 -22.86 -2.37 5.02
N PRO A 110 -21.70 -2.35 4.35
CA PRO A 110 -20.48 -2.84 4.94
C PRO A 110 -19.93 -1.93 6.06
N GLU A 111 -19.23 -2.54 7.02
CA GLU A 111 -18.62 -1.80 8.14
C GLU A 111 -17.26 -1.23 7.71
N GLN A 112 -17.08 0.08 7.81
CA GLN A 112 -15.79 0.71 7.52
C GLN A 112 -14.77 0.46 8.64
N LEU A 113 -13.63 -0.13 8.27
CA LEU A 113 -12.53 -0.45 9.18
C LEU A 113 -11.45 0.62 9.17
N LYS A 114 -10.92 0.93 10.35
CA LYS A 114 -9.72 1.74 10.55
C LYS A 114 -8.50 0.83 10.60
N PHE A 115 -7.42 1.25 9.97
CA PHE A 115 -6.16 0.50 9.92
C PHE A 115 -4.96 1.44 9.90
N ASP A 116 -3.76 0.88 9.87
CA ASP A 116 -2.53 1.65 9.82
C ASP A 116 -2.23 2.16 8.40
N ASN A 117 -2.43 3.46 8.19
CA ASN A 117 -2.29 4.09 6.88
C ASN A 117 -0.87 4.03 6.31
N ARG A 118 0.16 3.74 7.12
CA ARG A 118 1.54 3.56 6.62
C ARG A 118 1.59 2.50 5.51
N TYR A 119 0.80 1.43 5.62
CA TYR A 119 0.84 0.32 4.67
C TYR A 119 0.06 0.60 3.39
N ALA A 120 -0.95 1.47 3.43
CA ALA A 120 -1.79 1.82 2.27
C ALA A 120 -0.97 2.45 1.14
N SER A 121 -0.19 3.48 1.47
CA SER A 121 0.66 4.18 0.51
C SER A 121 1.75 3.26 -0.06
N VAL A 122 2.28 2.36 0.75
CA VAL A 122 3.35 1.44 0.33
C VAL A 122 2.81 0.37 -0.58
N TYR A 123 1.62 -0.16 -0.28
CA TYR A 123 0.92 -1.10 -1.13
C TYR A 123 0.60 -0.48 -2.49
N PHE A 124 0.05 0.73 -2.50
CA PHE A 124 -0.21 1.47 -3.74
C PHE A 124 1.06 1.69 -4.56
N SER A 125 2.16 2.11 -3.93
CA SER A 125 3.46 2.25 -4.61
C SER A 125 3.96 0.92 -5.18
N CYS A 126 3.77 -0.18 -4.45
CA CYS A 126 4.16 -1.52 -4.89
C CYS A 126 3.38 -1.96 -6.14
N LEU A 127 2.06 -1.81 -6.14
CA LEU A 127 1.18 -2.14 -7.26
C LEU A 127 1.56 -1.34 -8.51
N ASN A 128 1.92 -0.07 -8.33
CA ASN A 128 2.34 0.83 -9.40
C ASN A 128 3.84 0.69 -9.76
N LYS A 129 4.53 -0.36 -9.30
CA LYS A 129 5.94 -0.65 -9.63
C LYS A 129 6.90 0.50 -9.27
N LYS A 130 6.51 1.34 -8.31
CA LYS A 130 7.39 2.38 -7.77
C LYS A 130 8.43 1.75 -6.85
N VAL A 131 9.63 2.34 -6.84
CA VAL A 131 10.69 1.91 -5.93
C VAL A 131 10.31 2.29 -4.50
N ILE A 132 10.23 1.29 -3.63
CA ILE A 132 9.98 1.47 -2.20
C ILE A 132 11.31 1.47 -1.46
N TYR A 133 11.45 2.31 -0.44
CA TYR A 133 12.59 2.30 0.46
C TYR A 133 12.14 1.92 1.87
N LYS A 134 12.90 1.06 2.53
CA LYS A 134 12.69 0.68 3.93
C LYS A 134 13.74 1.34 4.80
N VAL A 135 13.31 1.90 5.93
CA VAL A 135 14.20 2.49 6.95
C VAL A 135 14.92 1.38 7.70
N ASN A 136 16.24 1.51 7.83
CA ASN A 136 17.12 0.54 8.52
C ASN A 136 17.74 1.13 9.81
N GLY A 137 18.50 0.31 10.54
CA GLY A 137 19.13 0.66 11.81
C GLY A 137 18.20 0.54 13.01
N ASP A 138 18.66 0.95 14.19
CA ASP A 138 17.97 0.68 15.46
C ASP A 138 17.36 1.94 16.12
N SER A 139 17.48 3.10 15.46
CA SER A 139 17.04 4.40 15.99
C SER A 139 16.08 5.12 15.05
N ARG A 140 15.36 6.11 15.60
CA ARG A 140 14.48 7.01 14.85
C ARG A 140 15.26 7.70 13.72
N LEU A 141 14.71 7.70 12.51
CA LEU A 141 15.22 8.47 11.39
C LEU A 141 14.67 9.90 11.47
N GLN A 142 15.58 10.85 11.61
CA GLN A 142 15.32 12.28 11.78
C GLN A 142 15.06 12.96 10.43
N PHE A 143 14.07 13.87 10.40
CA PHE A 143 13.85 14.78 9.28
C PHE A 143 14.70 16.04 9.39
N TYR A 144 15.10 16.60 8.25
CA TYR A 144 15.92 17.81 8.15
C TYR A 144 15.37 18.78 7.11
N LYS A 145 15.42 20.07 7.43
CA LYS A 145 14.93 21.13 6.53
C LYS A 145 15.78 21.33 5.28
N ASP A 146 17.01 20.83 5.30
CA ASP A 146 18.02 21.01 4.27
C ASP A 146 18.74 19.71 3.93
N ASP A 147 19.27 19.65 2.70
CA ASP A 147 20.00 18.49 2.17
C ASP A 147 21.42 18.34 2.74
N LYS A 148 21.89 19.31 3.53
CA LYS A 148 23.13 19.21 4.30
C LYS A 148 22.92 18.51 5.64
N LEU A 149 21.68 18.13 5.96
CA LEU A 149 21.29 17.49 7.22
C LEU A 149 21.72 18.31 8.44
N SER A 150 21.70 19.64 8.32
CA SER A 150 22.21 20.54 9.35
C SER A 150 21.12 21.03 10.30
N THR A 151 19.87 21.16 9.82
CA THR A 151 18.76 21.69 10.60
C THR A 151 17.68 20.62 10.83
N PRO A 152 17.65 19.95 12.01
CA PRO A 152 16.64 18.93 12.29
C PRO A 152 15.25 19.53 12.47
N GLU A 153 14.23 18.80 12.02
CA GLU A 153 12.82 19.10 12.28
C GLU A 153 12.33 18.44 13.57
N THR A 154 11.69 19.20 14.44
CA THR A 154 11.19 18.67 15.71
C THR A 154 9.83 17.99 15.55
N GLY A 155 9.61 16.90 16.28
CA GLY A 155 8.27 16.31 16.47
C GLY A 155 7.87 15.24 15.46
N VAL A 156 8.65 15.03 14.38
CA VAL A 156 8.37 14.01 13.37
C VAL A 156 9.64 13.20 13.08
N PHE A 157 9.50 11.89 13.09
CA PHE A 157 10.55 10.94 12.76
C PHE A 157 9.94 9.66 12.18
N ILE A 158 10.77 8.87 11.50
CA ILE A 158 10.37 7.58 10.92
C ILE A 158 11.01 6.47 11.76
N LEU A 159 10.27 5.42 12.08
CA LEU A 159 10.83 4.29 12.83
C LEU A 159 11.52 3.29 11.91
N PRO A 160 12.54 2.56 12.42
CA PRO A 160 13.08 1.39 11.74
C PRO A 160 12.01 0.42 11.27
N GLY A 161 12.17 -0.10 10.05
CA GLY A 161 11.24 -1.03 9.42
C GLY A 161 10.06 -0.38 8.72
N GLU A 162 9.83 0.93 8.88
CA GLU A 162 8.86 1.69 8.10
C GLU A 162 9.39 1.99 6.70
N TYR A 163 8.49 2.51 5.85
CA TYR A 163 8.76 2.68 4.42
C TYR A 163 8.57 4.13 3.99
N VAL A 164 9.32 4.52 2.98
CA VAL A 164 9.28 5.86 2.38
C VAL A 164 9.37 5.80 0.87
N GLU A 165 8.84 6.82 0.20
CA GLU A 165 9.11 7.10 -1.22
C GLU A 165 10.23 8.13 -1.29
N VAL A 166 11.24 7.89 -2.13
CA VAL A 166 12.35 8.83 -2.35
C VAL A 166 12.04 9.63 -3.61
N GLU A 167 11.86 10.94 -3.46
CA GLU A 167 11.55 11.82 -4.59
C GLU A 167 12.81 12.41 -5.21
N ARG A 168 13.81 12.76 -4.38
CA ARG A 168 15.06 13.40 -4.82
C ARG A 168 16.25 12.94 -3.96
N LYS A 169 17.45 13.07 -4.53
CA LYS A 169 18.71 12.79 -3.83
C LYS A 169 19.67 13.95 -4.01
N SER A 170 20.44 14.26 -2.97
CA SER A 170 21.50 15.27 -2.98
C SER A 170 22.61 14.82 -2.02
N GLY A 171 23.77 14.45 -2.56
CA GLY A 171 24.89 13.94 -1.76
C GLY A 171 24.49 12.75 -0.87
N SER A 172 24.65 12.90 0.44
CA SER A 172 24.27 11.92 1.46
C SER A 172 22.80 12.01 1.89
N ALA A 173 22.02 12.96 1.37
CA ALA A 173 20.63 13.19 1.76
C ALA A 173 19.63 12.76 0.69
N SER A 174 18.47 12.29 1.13
CA SER A 174 17.33 11.95 0.28
C SER A 174 16.11 12.75 0.73
N TYR A 175 15.43 13.41 -0.20
CA TYR A 175 14.13 14.02 0.06
C TYR A 175 13.06 12.94 -0.09
N VAL A 176 12.35 12.66 0.99
CA VAL A 176 11.42 11.53 1.05
C VAL A 176 10.01 12.00 1.35
N LYS A 177 9.03 11.21 0.91
CA LYS A 177 7.63 11.29 1.30
C LYS A 177 7.31 10.11 2.23
N TYR A 178 6.73 10.42 3.38
CA TYR A 178 6.38 9.48 4.43
C TYR A 178 4.94 9.69 4.87
N GLN A 179 4.14 8.61 4.91
CA GLN A 179 2.77 8.65 5.42
C GLN A 179 2.74 8.06 6.83
N ALA A 180 2.34 8.84 7.83
CA ALA A 180 2.19 8.36 9.20
C ALA A 180 0.94 7.49 9.39
N LYS A 181 0.83 6.84 10.55
CA LYS A 181 -0.27 5.91 10.88
C LYS A 181 -1.67 6.52 10.73
N ASN A 182 -1.81 7.81 11.03
CA ASN A 182 -3.06 8.56 10.93
C ASN A 182 -3.36 9.08 9.50
N GLY A 183 -2.51 8.79 8.53
CA GLY A 183 -2.65 9.23 7.14
C GLY A 183 -2.00 10.59 6.83
N VAL A 184 -1.48 11.31 7.82
CA VAL A 184 -0.75 12.57 7.57
C VAL A 184 0.54 12.27 6.81
N VAL A 185 0.76 13.02 5.74
CA VAL A 185 1.95 12.90 4.90
C VAL A 185 2.96 13.98 5.26
N TYR A 186 4.20 13.56 5.46
CA TYR A 186 5.36 14.41 5.69
C TYR A 186 6.34 14.27 4.52
N SER A 187 6.96 15.39 4.14
CA SER A 187 7.99 15.40 3.11
C SER A 187 9.16 16.26 3.57
N SER A 188 10.35 15.67 3.67
CA SER A 188 11.54 16.35 4.18
C SER A 188 12.81 15.54 3.86
N TRP A 189 13.99 16.10 4.17
CA TRP A 189 15.27 15.43 3.94
C TRP A 189 15.60 14.45 5.05
N VAL A 190 16.21 13.32 4.68
CA VAL A 190 16.72 12.30 5.61
C VAL A 190 18.11 11.83 5.17
N ASP A 191 18.83 11.23 6.10
CA ASP A 191 20.10 10.55 5.80
C ASP A 191 19.85 9.34 4.87
N SER A 192 20.44 9.36 3.68
CA SER A 192 20.27 8.32 2.67
C SER A 192 20.85 6.96 3.09
N SER A 193 21.84 6.95 3.99
CA SER A 193 22.42 5.71 4.50
C SER A 193 21.42 4.92 5.36
N ARG A 194 20.39 5.60 5.86
CA ARG A 194 19.35 5.06 6.73
C ARG A 194 18.16 4.46 5.98
N ILE A 195 18.22 4.43 4.65
CA ILE A 195 17.18 3.87 3.80
C ILE A 195 17.76 2.91 2.77
N GLN A 196 17.08 1.80 2.54
CA GLN A 196 17.50 0.78 1.59
C GLN A 196 16.35 0.49 0.61
N LYS A 197 16.68 0.31 -0.67
CA LYS A 197 15.70 -0.16 -1.66
C LYS A 197 15.09 -1.47 -1.16
N PHE A 198 13.77 -1.53 -1.12
CA PHE A 198 13.01 -2.69 -0.75
C PHE A 198 12.40 -3.30 -2.00
N SER A 199 12.73 -4.57 -2.25
CA SER A 199 12.11 -5.36 -3.30
C SER A 199 11.15 -6.34 -2.63
N PRO A 200 9.83 -6.16 -2.78
CA PRO A 200 8.88 -7.19 -2.36
C PRO A 200 9.11 -8.42 -3.23
N GLU A 201 9.39 -9.55 -2.59
CA GLU A 201 9.45 -10.84 -3.26
C GLU A 201 8.04 -11.43 -3.28
N ALA A 202 7.70 -12.11 -4.39
CA ALA A 202 6.49 -12.92 -4.43
C ALA A 202 6.59 -13.99 -3.33
N ILE A 203 5.55 -14.11 -2.51
CA ILE A 203 5.45 -15.22 -1.56
C ILE A 203 5.26 -16.47 -2.41
N LYS A 204 6.34 -17.26 -2.62
CA LYS A 204 6.22 -18.59 -3.21
C LYS A 204 5.39 -19.43 -2.25
N ASN A 205 4.15 -19.72 -2.65
CA ASN A 205 3.28 -20.68 -1.97
C ASN A 205 3.85 -22.10 -2.10
#